data_AF-K1TFF5-F1
#
_entry.id   AF-K1TFF5-F1
#
_cell.length_a   1.000
_cell.length_b   1.000
_cell.length_c   1.000
_cell.angle_alpha   90.00
_cell.angle_beta   90.00
_cell.angle_gamma   90.00
#
_symmetry.space_group_name_H-M   'P 1'
#
loop_
_entity.id
_entity.type
_entity.pdbx_description
1 polymer ?
#
loop_
_entity_poly.entity_id
_entity_poly.type
_entity_poly.pdbx_seq_one_letter_code
_entity_poly.pdbx_strand_id
1 'polypeptide(L)'
;AKYHHPAFYDTLRRVDIDSALFSLLPRVVHADREIRNRHLLDWVRSLGDYTPNRVEYEQSLAPLELVSTVDLAWTRDTTLLGRDLSRLLQDLRYAERGENYYLRMGTTGNGPGYHYLSLRGESFHPTPQMDSGLNLLTLFRLWNIIEYYAPYRAVTLHPWEEVLSTYIPLMGVETDGRRFARLYMRLIRELNDGHAYAPIEMLFGQRMLPVWPLQADGRLFVGYSGDSALERGDEVVAIDGEPLSERLELLREYASRSNEASLRRAARYYGLCTRR
;
A
#
# COMPACT_ATOMS: atom_id res chain seq x y z
N ALA A 1 -4.11 -6.93 -15.92
CA ALA A 1 -3.23 -6.59 -17.06
C ALA A 1 -1.79 -6.27 -16.62
N LYS A 2 -1.55 -5.25 -15.78
CA LYS A 2 -0.20 -4.77 -15.37
C LYS A 2 0.83 -5.86 -15.05
N TYR A 3 0.44 -6.88 -14.27
CA TYR A 3 1.33 -7.96 -13.81
C TYR A 3 1.24 -9.26 -14.63
N HIS A 4 0.59 -9.24 -15.79
CA HIS A 4 0.35 -10.46 -16.58
C HIS A 4 0.51 -10.25 -18.09
N HIS A 5 0.29 -9.05 -18.61
CA HIS A 5 0.39 -8.77 -20.03
C HIS A 5 1.85 -8.58 -20.46
N PRO A 6 2.33 -9.26 -21.54
CA PRO A 6 3.74 -9.19 -21.96
C PRO A 6 4.25 -7.79 -22.28
N ALA A 7 3.36 -6.88 -22.69
CA ALA A 7 3.67 -5.46 -22.90
C ALA A 7 4.34 -4.75 -21.69
N PHE A 8 4.18 -5.28 -20.47
CA PHE A 8 4.79 -4.74 -19.24
C PHE A 8 6.07 -5.49 -18.81
N TYR A 9 6.55 -6.42 -19.63
CA TYR A 9 7.75 -7.24 -19.42
C TYR A 9 8.89 -6.85 -20.37
N ASP A 10 8.65 -5.84 -21.21
CA ASP A 10 9.64 -5.24 -22.07
C ASP A 10 10.45 -4.17 -21.31
N THR A 11 11.77 -4.26 -21.37
CA THR A 11 12.71 -3.29 -20.76
C THR A 11 12.63 -1.91 -21.41
N LEU A 12 12.04 -1.80 -22.61
CA LEU A 12 11.87 -0.55 -23.34
C LEU A 12 10.72 0.33 -22.82
N ARG A 13 9.94 -0.13 -21.84
CA ARG A 13 8.80 0.60 -21.24
C ARG A 13 7.86 1.20 -22.31
N ARG A 14 7.46 0.38 -23.29
CA ARG A 14 6.61 0.83 -24.41
C ARG A 14 5.24 1.34 -23.98
N VAL A 15 4.77 0.90 -22.80
CA VAL A 15 3.49 1.33 -22.23
C VAL A 15 3.74 2.01 -20.89
N ASP A 16 3.35 3.28 -20.80
CA ASP A 16 3.25 4.01 -19.54
C ASP A 16 1.93 3.67 -18.85
N ILE A 17 2.01 2.90 -17.76
CA ILE A 17 0.82 2.40 -17.07
C ILE A 17 0.05 3.49 -16.32
N ASP A 18 0.73 4.52 -15.83
CA ASP A 18 0.10 5.62 -15.10
C ASP A 18 -0.73 6.47 -16.07
N SER A 19 -0.17 6.78 -17.23
CA SER A 19 -0.84 7.50 -18.31
C SER A 19 -2.03 6.71 -18.86
N ALA A 20 -1.89 5.39 -18.98
CA ALA A 20 -2.98 4.49 -19.35
C ALA A 20 -4.11 4.52 -18.31
N LEU A 21 -3.79 4.50 -17.02
CA LEU A 21 -4.77 4.62 -15.93
C LEU A 21 -5.49 5.98 -16.01
N PHE A 22 -4.76 7.09 -16.11
CA PHE A 22 -5.35 8.43 -16.18
C PHE A 22 -6.24 8.63 -17.41
N SER A 23 -5.89 8.01 -18.53
CA SER A 23 -6.73 8.03 -19.74
C SER A 23 -8.00 7.20 -19.61
N LEU A 24 -7.95 6.13 -18.80
CA LEU A 24 -9.05 5.19 -18.62
C LEU A 24 -10.06 5.68 -17.57
N LEU A 25 -9.59 6.26 -16.46
CA LEU A 25 -10.41 6.68 -15.32
C LEU A 25 -11.65 7.51 -15.71
N PRO A 26 -11.54 8.60 -16.50
CA PRO A 26 -12.69 9.40 -16.91
C PRO A 26 -13.71 8.64 -17.76
N ARG A 27 -13.28 7.58 -18.46
CA ARG A 27 -14.14 6.76 -19.32
C ARG A 27 -14.93 5.72 -18.53
N VAL A 28 -14.49 5.36 -17.33
CA VAL A 28 -15.07 4.27 -16.54
C VAL A 28 -15.85 4.77 -15.31
N VAL A 29 -15.50 5.92 -14.74
CA VAL A 29 -16.03 6.38 -13.45
C VAL A 29 -17.55 6.66 -13.47
N HIS A 30 -18.09 7.07 -14.61
CA HIS A 30 -19.53 7.34 -14.80
C HIS A 30 -20.18 6.42 -15.82
N ALA A 31 -19.44 5.45 -16.35
CA ALA A 31 -19.98 4.51 -17.32
C ALA A 31 -20.83 3.44 -16.61
N ASP A 32 -21.90 3.02 -17.28
CA ASP A 32 -22.59 1.80 -16.88
C ASP A 32 -21.68 0.58 -17.03
N ARG A 33 -22.14 -0.57 -16.51
CA ARG A 33 -21.40 -1.83 -16.54
C ARG A 33 -20.94 -2.22 -17.95
N GLU A 34 -21.80 -2.06 -18.95
CA GLU A 34 -21.52 -2.54 -20.31
C GLU A 34 -20.49 -1.66 -21.01
N ILE A 35 -20.66 -0.34 -20.93
CA ILE A 35 -19.70 0.64 -21.47
C ILE A 35 -18.36 0.53 -20.77
N ARG A 36 -18.36 0.44 -19.42
CA ARG A 36 -17.14 0.23 -18.62
C ARG A 36 -16.39 -1.02 -19.08
N ASN A 37 -17.08 -2.16 -19.16
CA ASN A 37 -16.44 -3.43 -19.53
C ASN A 37 -15.92 -3.40 -20.96
N ARG A 38 -16.58 -2.69 -21.89
CA ARG A 38 -16.09 -2.45 -23.24
C ARG A 38 -14.80 -1.64 -23.25
N HIS A 39 -14.75 -0.52 -22.52
CA HIS A 39 -13.53 0.29 -22.40
C HIS A 39 -12.36 -0.49 -21.79
N LEU A 40 -12.61 -1.32 -20.78
CA LEU A 40 -11.60 -2.19 -20.18
C LEU A 40 -11.11 -3.27 -21.16
N LEU A 41 -12.03 -3.89 -21.89
CA LEU A 41 -11.71 -4.90 -22.91
C LEU A 41 -10.86 -4.31 -24.03
N ASP A 42 -11.28 -3.17 -24.58
CA ASP A 42 -10.56 -2.47 -25.65
C ASP A 42 -9.18 -2.02 -25.19
N TRP A 43 -9.07 -1.53 -23.94
CA TRP A 43 -7.79 -1.17 -23.35
C TRP A 43 -6.83 -2.36 -23.28
N VAL A 44 -7.27 -3.52 -22.76
CA VAL A 44 -6.38 -4.68 -22.69
C VAL A 44 -5.99 -5.17 -24.09
N ARG A 45 -6.92 -5.19 -25.05
CA ARG A 45 -6.60 -5.54 -26.45
C ARG A 45 -5.62 -4.57 -27.10
N SER A 46 -5.69 -3.29 -26.76
CA SER A 46 -4.77 -2.26 -27.30
C SER A 46 -3.31 -2.46 -26.88
N LEU A 47 -3.06 -3.30 -25.87
CA LEU A 47 -1.70 -3.64 -25.43
C LEU A 47 -0.99 -4.62 -26.39
N GLY A 48 -1.70 -5.15 -27.39
CA GLY A 48 -1.19 -6.08 -28.38
C GLY A 48 -1.58 -7.53 -28.10
N ASP A 49 -1.22 -8.40 -29.04
CA ASP A 49 -1.49 -9.84 -28.94
C ASP A 49 -0.54 -10.51 -27.94
N TYR A 50 -0.98 -11.65 -27.39
CA TYR A 50 -0.21 -12.49 -26.49
C TYR A 50 -0.57 -13.96 -26.67
N THR A 51 0.37 -14.85 -26.32
CA THR A 51 0.18 -16.31 -26.39
C THR A 51 -0.07 -16.87 -25.00
N PRO A 52 -1.24 -17.47 -24.70
CA PRO A 52 -1.46 -18.20 -23.46
C PRO A 52 -0.80 -19.59 -23.51
N ASN A 53 -0.04 -19.94 -22.47
CA ASN A 53 0.61 -21.24 -22.34
C ASN A 53 0.37 -21.81 -20.93
N ARG A 54 -0.77 -22.48 -20.78
CA ARG A 54 -1.20 -23.09 -19.51
C ARG A 54 -0.28 -24.22 -19.07
N VAL A 55 0.18 -25.03 -20.01
CA VAL A 55 1.01 -26.21 -19.75
C VAL A 55 2.33 -25.79 -19.12
N GLU A 56 3.03 -24.83 -19.72
CA GLU A 56 4.29 -24.32 -19.19
C GLU A 56 4.10 -23.65 -17.82
N TYR A 57 3.02 -22.86 -17.65
CA TYR A 57 2.71 -22.23 -16.36
C TYR A 57 2.52 -23.28 -15.25
N GLU A 58 1.72 -24.32 -15.48
CA GLU A 58 1.46 -25.38 -14.50
C GLU A 58 2.75 -26.20 -14.22
N GLN A 59 3.55 -26.47 -15.25
CA GLN A 59 4.86 -27.12 -15.09
C GLN A 59 5.85 -26.28 -14.28
N SER A 60 5.84 -24.96 -14.43
CA SER A 60 6.71 -24.04 -13.68
C SER A 60 6.38 -23.99 -12.18
N LEU A 61 5.12 -24.24 -11.82
CA LEU A 61 4.63 -24.25 -10.44
C LEU A 61 4.78 -25.63 -9.78
N ALA A 62 4.73 -26.72 -10.55
CA ALA A 62 4.80 -28.09 -10.06
C ALA A 62 5.96 -28.40 -9.07
N PRO A 63 7.19 -27.85 -9.23
CA PRO A 63 8.28 -28.13 -8.30
C PRO A 63 8.23 -27.29 -7.01
N LEU A 64 7.32 -26.32 -6.89
CA LEU A 64 7.25 -25.40 -5.76
C LEU A 64 6.33 -25.95 -4.67
N GLU A 65 6.79 -25.93 -3.42
CA GLU A 65 5.93 -26.15 -2.25
C GLU A 65 5.22 -24.84 -1.88
N LEU A 66 4.04 -24.62 -2.49
CA LEU A 66 3.29 -23.38 -2.34
C LEU A 66 2.35 -23.44 -1.14
N VAL A 67 2.54 -22.54 -0.17
CA VAL A 67 1.59 -22.34 0.94
C VAL A 67 0.29 -21.72 0.44
N SER A 68 0.37 -20.79 -0.50
CA SER A 68 -0.78 -20.17 -1.16
C SER A 68 -0.39 -19.54 -2.50
N THR A 69 -1.41 -19.21 -3.31
CA THR A 69 -1.27 -18.37 -4.51
C THR A 69 -2.35 -17.29 -4.48
N VAL A 70 -2.19 -16.24 -5.27
CA VAL A 70 -3.20 -15.18 -5.35
C VAL A 70 -4.53 -15.73 -5.86
N ASP A 71 -5.61 -15.39 -5.17
CA ASP A 71 -6.95 -15.70 -5.63
C ASP A 71 -7.35 -14.79 -6.81
N LEU A 72 -7.54 -15.42 -7.97
CA LEU A 72 -7.99 -14.75 -9.20
C LEU A 72 -9.44 -15.12 -9.53
N ALA A 73 -10.23 -15.62 -8.57
CA ALA A 73 -11.61 -16.02 -8.77
C ALA A 73 -12.49 -14.89 -9.34
N TRP A 74 -12.21 -13.64 -8.95
CA TRP A 74 -12.93 -12.47 -9.45
C TRP A 74 -12.89 -12.34 -10.98
N THR A 75 -11.84 -12.85 -11.64
CA THR A 75 -11.74 -12.83 -13.11
C THR A 75 -12.81 -13.68 -13.80
N ARG A 76 -13.44 -14.62 -13.08
CA ARG A 76 -14.51 -15.50 -13.57
C ARG A 76 -15.91 -14.90 -13.39
N ASP A 77 -16.03 -13.76 -12.72
CA ASP A 77 -17.32 -13.13 -12.47
C ASP A 77 -17.89 -12.50 -13.76
N THR A 78 -18.67 -13.29 -14.49
CA THR A 78 -19.35 -12.84 -15.70
C THR A 78 -20.51 -11.89 -15.43
N THR A 79 -21.02 -11.82 -14.19
CA THR A 79 -22.06 -10.86 -13.80
C THR A 79 -21.47 -9.46 -13.71
N LEU A 80 -20.27 -9.34 -13.14
CA LEU A 80 -19.55 -8.08 -13.03
C LEU A 80 -18.85 -7.70 -14.34
N LEU A 81 -18.11 -8.62 -14.95
CA LEU A 81 -17.19 -8.35 -16.06
C LEU A 81 -17.80 -8.58 -17.44
N GLY A 82 -18.94 -9.26 -17.53
CA GLY A 82 -19.42 -9.79 -18.80
C GLY A 82 -18.54 -10.94 -19.32
N ARG A 83 -19.01 -11.62 -20.36
CA ARG A 83 -18.36 -12.85 -20.87
C ARG A 83 -16.98 -12.57 -21.48
N ASP A 84 -16.88 -11.56 -22.34
CA ASP A 84 -15.68 -11.32 -23.14
C ASP A 84 -14.49 -10.85 -22.29
N LEU A 85 -14.71 -9.86 -21.41
CA LEU A 85 -13.67 -9.36 -20.52
C LEU A 85 -13.26 -10.43 -19.49
N SER A 86 -14.22 -11.17 -18.92
CA SER A 86 -13.92 -12.28 -18.02
C SER A 86 -13.04 -13.33 -18.69
N ARG A 87 -13.39 -13.74 -19.92
CA ARG A 87 -12.61 -14.71 -20.69
C ARG A 87 -11.20 -14.19 -20.98
N LEU A 88 -11.10 -12.95 -21.45
CA LEU A 88 -9.81 -12.32 -21.73
C LEU A 88 -8.90 -12.33 -20.48
N LEU A 89 -9.42 -11.97 -19.31
CA LEU A 89 -8.63 -11.90 -18.08
C LEU A 89 -8.20 -13.29 -17.59
N GLN A 90 -9.06 -14.30 -17.76
CA GLN A 90 -8.72 -15.70 -17.47
C GLN A 90 -7.60 -16.22 -18.39
N ASP A 91 -7.65 -15.89 -19.68
CA ASP A 91 -6.62 -16.28 -20.64
C ASP A 91 -5.30 -15.53 -20.37
N LEU A 92 -5.39 -14.24 -20.03
CA LEU A 92 -4.23 -13.39 -19.72
C LEU A 92 -3.43 -13.91 -18.52
N ARG A 93 -4.07 -14.60 -17.58
CA ARG A 93 -3.37 -15.30 -16.48
C ARG A 93 -2.24 -16.20 -16.99
N TYR A 94 -2.41 -16.81 -18.15
CA TYR A 94 -1.48 -17.78 -18.73
C TYR A 94 -0.60 -17.20 -19.84
N ALA A 95 -0.64 -15.89 -20.08
CA ALA A 95 0.22 -15.27 -21.10
C ALA A 95 1.70 -15.54 -20.84
N GLU A 96 2.43 -16.01 -21.85
CA GLU A 96 3.87 -16.17 -21.84
C GLU A 96 4.54 -14.83 -21.53
N ARG A 97 5.35 -14.77 -20.48
CA ARG A 97 5.93 -13.52 -19.95
C ARG A 97 7.23 -13.76 -19.21
N GLY A 98 8.13 -12.78 -19.27
CA GLY A 98 9.44 -12.81 -18.62
C GLY A 98 9.44 -12.19 -17.22
N GLU A 99 10.39 -11.29 -16.96
CA GLU A 99 10.44 -10.48 -15.73
C GLU A 99 9.68 -9.15 -15.88
N ASN A 100 8.82 -8.79 -14.91
CA ASN A 100 7.97 -7.60 -15.04
C ASN A 100 8.79 -6.32 -14.87
N TYR A 101 8.53 -5.30 -15.68
CA TYR A 101 9.26 -4.03 -15.60
C TYR A 101 8.98 -3.26 -14.31
N TYR A 102 7.72 -3.24 -13.87
CA TYR A 102 7.25 -2.44 -12.73
C TYR A 102 7.53 -3.09 -11.38
N LEU A 103 7.59 -4.42 -11.34
CA LEU A 103 7.77 -5.18 -10.12
C LEU A 103 8.78 -6.30 -10.31
N ARG A 104 9.89 -6.23 -9.59
CA ARG A 104 11.02 -7.16 -9.71
C ARG A 104 11.44 -7.66 -8.33
N MET A 105 11.97 -8.88 -8.27
CA MET A 105 12.61 -9.36 -7.04
C MET A 105 14.02 -8.78 -6.97
N GLY A 106 14.24 -7.88 -6.00
CA GLY A 106 15.56 -7.38 -5.67
C GLY A 106 16.33 -8.37 -4.79
N THR A 107 17.66 -8.38 -4.91
CA THR A 107 18.56 -9.07 -3.99
C THR A 107 19.42 -8.03 -3.27
N THR A 108 19.64 -8.21 -1.97
CA THR A 108 20.72 -7.52 -1.28
C THR A 108 22.00 -8.33 -1.51
N GLY A 109 23.06 -7.72 -2.03
CA GLY A 109 24.28 -8.43 -2.43
C GLY A 109 24.89 -9.34 -1.35
N ASN A 110 25.47 -10.45 -1.81
CA ASN A 110 26.30 -11.44 -1.09
C ASN A 110 25.66 -12.17 0.10
N GLY A 111 24.66 -12.99 -0.18
CA GLY A 111 24.24 -14.09 0.69
C GLY A 111 22.83 -14.61 0.33
N PRO A 112 22.53 -15.89 0.59
CA PRO A 112 21.14 -16.36 0.60
C PRO A 112 20.47 -15.74 1.82
N GLY A 113 19.53 -14.80 1.65
CA GLY A 113 18.79 -14.35 2.83
C GLY A 113 17.69 -13.32 2.66
N TYR A 114 17.86 -12.31 1.79
CA TYR A 114 16.86 -11.24 1.70
C TYR A 114 16.53 -10.89 0.25
N HIS A 115 15.33 -11.28 -0.14
CA HIS A 115 14.66 -10.83 -1.34
C HIS A 115 13.61 -9.79 -0.96
N TYR A 116 13.55 -8.68 -1.70
CA TYR A 116 12.52 -7.66 -1.52
C TYR A 116 11.82 -7.36 -2.83
N LEU A 117 10.57 -6.89 -2.75
CA LEU A 117 9.84 -6.42 -3.92
C LEU A 117 10.36 -5.03 -4.30
N SER A 118 11.01 -4.95 -5.45
CA SER A 118 11.52 -3.72 -6.02
C SER A 118 10.47 -3.11 -6.95
N LEU A 119 10.04 -1.89 -6.62
CA LEU A 119 9.09 -1.08 -7.39
C LEU A 119 9.81 -0.04 -8.28
N ARG A 120 11.07 -0.32 -8.65
CA ARG A 120 11.95 0.64 -9.32
C ARG A 120 11.45 1.08 -10.70
N GLY A 121 10.56 0.31 -11.31
CA GLY A 121 9.90 0.66 -12.58
C GLY A 121 8.69 1.59 -12.41
N GLU A 122 8.21 1.83 -11.18
CA GLU A 122 7.15 2.80 -10.92
C GLU A 122 7.68 4.24 -11.03
N SER A 123 6.85 5.14 -11.57
CA SER A 123 7.20 6.56 -11.62
C SER A 123 6.92 7.23 -10.28
N PHE A 124 7.88 8.04 -9.83
CA PHE A 124 7.71 8.87 -8.65
C PHE A 124 7.03 10.18 -9.04
N HIS A 125 5.87 10.43 -8.46
CA HIS A 125 5.14 11.68 -8.62
C HIS A 125 5.30 12.47 -7.33
N PRO A 126 5.92 13.67 -7.35
CA PRO A 126 5.98 14.49 -6.17
C PRO A 126 4.56 14.87 -5.73
N THR A 127 4.34 14.85 -4.41
CA THR A 127 3.03 15.02 -3.77
C THR A 127 2.49 16.45 -3.59
N PRO A 128 3.10 17.58 -4.01
CA PRO A 128 2.57 18.90 -3.64
C PRO A 128 1.27 19.27 -4.37
N GLN A 129 0.87 18.51 -5.40
CA GLN A 129 -0.40 18.65 -6.08
C GLN A 129 -1.28 17.44 -5.77
N MET A 130 -2.26 17.63 -4.88
CA MET A 130 -3.29 16.65 -4.59
C MET A 130 -4.28 16.63 -5.75
N ASP A 131 -3.95 15.84 -6.77
CA ASP A 131 -4.83 15.55 -7.90
C ASP A 131 -5.58 14.23 -7.64
N SER A 132 -6.87 14.21 -7.96
CA SER A 132 -7.72 13.02 -7.81
C SER A 132 -7.14 11.79 -8.51
N GLY A 133 -6.54 11.97 -9.69
CA GLY A 133 -5.87 10.90 -10.43
C GLY A 133 -4.67 10.36 -9.66
N LEU A 134 -3.78 11.23 -9.17
CA LEU A 134 -2.61 10.84 -8.37
C LEU A 134 -2.99 10.17 -7.04
N ASN A 135 -4.06 10.62 -6.39
CA ASN A 135 -4.58 10.03 -5.17
C ASN A 135 -5.07 8.59 -5.41
N LEU A 136 -5.85 8.39 -6.48
CA LEU A 136 -6.33 7.06 -6.87
C LEU A 136 -5.19 6.16 -7.36
N LEU A 137 -4.19 6.70 -8.06
CA LEU A 137 -2.98 5.96 -8.42
C LEU A 137 -2.26 5.44 -7.18
N THR A 138 -2.12 6.27 -6.14
CA THR A 138 -1.53 5.86 -4.85
C THR A 138 -2.30 4.69 -4.23
N LEU A 139 -3.62 4.82 -4.14
CA LEU A 139 -4.50 3.77 -3.63
C LEU A 139 -4.36 2.47 -4.42
N PHE A 140 -4.47 2.53 -5.75
CA PHE A 140 -4.43 1.34 -6.59
C PHE A 140 -3.06 0.67 -6.56
N ARG A 141 -1.95 1.43 -6.51
CA ARG A 141 -0.62 0.84 -6.38
C ARG A 141 -0.49 0.05 -5.08
N LEU A 142 -0.82 0.65 -3.95
CA LEU A 142 -0.76 -0.03 -2.66
C LEU A 142 -1.69 -1.25 -2.65
N TRP A 143 -2.94 -1.06 -3.07
CA TRP A 143 -3.93 -2.15 -3.07
C TRP A 143 -3.44 -3.36 -3.87
N ASN A 144 -2.93 -3.13 -5.07
CA ASN A 144 -2.40 -4.20 -5.92
C ASN A 144 -1.17 -4.88 -5.31
N ILE A 145 -0.21 -4.13 -4.75
CA ILE A 145 0.99 -4.74 -4.15
C ILE A 145 0.60 -5.70 -3.03
N ILE A 146 -0.34 -5.30 -2.18
CA ILE A 146 -0.77 -6.12 -1.06
C ILE A 146 -1.64 -7.30 -1.53
N GLU A 147 -2.57 -7.07 -2.45
CA GLU A 147 -3.43 -8.11 -3.01
C GLU A 147 -2.61 -9.25 -3.64
N TYR A 148 -1.59 -8.90 -4.43
CA TYR A 148 -0.87 -9.88 -5.24
C TYR A 148 0.43 -10.39 -4.61
N TYR A 149 1.00 -9.69 -3.63
CA TYR A 149 2.34 -10.02 -3.13
C TYR A 149 2.51 -10.01 -1.60
N ALA A 150 1.52 -9.55 -0.81
CA ALA A 150 1.67 -9.59 0.65
C ALA A 150 1.33 -10.99 1.21
N PRO A 151 2.21 -11.57 2.05
CA PRO A 151 1.97 -12.88 2.66
C PRO A 151 0.83 -12.88 3.69
N TYR A 152 0.50 -11.72 4.27
CA TYR A 152 -0.41 -11.59 5.43
C TYR A 152 -1.70 -10.84 5.13
N ARG A 153 -2.20 -10.88 3.88
CA ARG A 153 -3.46 -10.23 3.49
C ARG A 153 -4.66 -10.61 4.38
N ALA A 154 -4.69 -11.86 4.86
CA ALA A 154 -5.78 -12.41 5.66
C ALA A 154 -5.88 -11.85 7.10
N VAL A 155 -4.87 -11.10 7.58
CA VAL A 155 -4.82 -10.57 8.96
C VAL A 155 -4.70 -9.04 9.00
N THR A 156 -5.21 -8.40 7.95
CA THR A 156 -5.41 -6.95 7.86
C THR A 156 -6.45 -6.46 8.87
N LEU A 157 -6.53 -5.14 9.10
CA LEU A 157 -7.44 -4.57 10.09
C LEU A 157 -8.92 -4.81 9.72
N HIS A 158 -9.22 -4.68 8.43
CA HIS A 158 -10.51 -4.98 7.82
C HIS A 158 -10.29 -5.86 6.59
N PRO A 159 -11.31 -6.58 6.09
CA PRO A 159 -11.19 -7.40 4.89
C PRO A 159 -10.60 -6.59 3.73
N TRP A 160 -9.49 -7.08 3.15
CA TRP A 160 -8.72 -6.29 2.18
C TRP A 160 -9.50 -5.95 0.90
N GLU A 161 -10.49 -6.76 0.54
CA GLU A 161 -11.44 -6.49 -0.54
C GLU A 161 -12.30 -5.23 -0.33
N GLU A 162 -12.53 -4.81 0.92
CA GLU A 162 -13.34 -3.62 1.25
C GLU A 162 -12.53 -2.31 1.17
N VAL A 163 -11.20 -2.39 1.08
CA VAL A 163 -10.33 -1.20 1.08
C VAL A 163 -10.58 -0.33 -0.14
N LEU A 164 -10.75 -0.90 -1.33
CA LEU A 164 -11.04 -0.10 -2.53
C LEU A 164 -12.37 0.64 -2.41
N SER A 165 -13.46 -0.05 -2.04
CA SER A 165 -14.79 0.57 -1.93
C SER A 165 -14.82 1.66 -0.86
N THR A 166 -14.03 1.50 0.21
CA THR A 166 -13.90 2.49 1.29
C THR A 166 -13.09 3.71 0.85
N TYR A 167 -11.92 3.52 0.25
CA TYR A 167 -10.96 4.61 0.04
C TYR A 167 -11.09 5.32 -1.31
N ILE A 168 -11.67 4.71 -2.35
CA ILE A 168 -11.94 5.39 -3.62
C ILE A 168 -12.75 6.68 -3.42
N PRO A 169 -13.92 6.68 -2.74
CA PRO A 169 -14.71 7.91 -2.58
C PRO A 169 -14.04 8.94 -1.66
N LEU A 170 -13.18 8.51 -0.73
CA LEU A 170 -12.46 9.41 0.19
C LEU A 170 -11.28 10.09 -0.50
N MET A 171 -10.42 9.31 -1.16
CA MET A 171 -9.19 9.80 -1.78
C MET A 171 -9.44 10.44 -3.15
N GLY A 172 -10.46 9.97 -3.88
CA GLY A 172 -10.78 10.45 -5.23
C GLY A 172 -11.31 11.89 -5.28
N VAL A 173 -11.75 12.45 -4.16
CA VAL A 173 -12.25 13.84 -4.07
C VAL A 173 -11.41 14.74 -3.16
N GLU A 174 -10.41 14.19 -2.49
CA GLU A 174 -9.61 14.96 -1.52
C GLU A 174 -8.57 15.82 -2.23
N THR A 175 -8.59 17.12 -1.96
CA THR A 175 -7.68 18.11 -2.54
C THR A 175 -6.82 18.81 -1.50
N ASP A 176 -7.13 18.66 -0.20
CA ASP A 176 -6.34 19.20 0.89
C ASP A 176 -5.21 18.23 1.28
N GLY A 177 -3.97 18.71 1.20
CA GLY A 177 -2.80 17.87 1.46
C GLY A 177 -2.70 17.33 2.89
N ARG A 178 -3.24 18.04 3.89
CA ARG A 178 -3.21 17.58 5.28
C ARG A 178 -4.25 16.49 5.54
N ARG A 179 -5.44 16.63 4.95
CA ARG A 179 -6.47 15.58 4.99
C ARG A 179 -6.05 14.36 4.19
N PHE A 180 -5.47 14.53 3.01
CA PHE A 180 -4.91 13.44 2.24
C PHE A 180 -3.83 12.68 3.03
N ALA A 181 -2.90 13.39 3.68
CA ALA A 181 -1.87 12.76 4.51
C ALA A 181 -2.49 11.88 5.62
N ARG A 182 -3.55 12.35 6.28
CA ARG A 182 -4.31 11.55 7.27
C ARG A 182 -5.02 10.36 6.65
N LEU A 183 -5.63 10.51 5.46
CA LEU A 183 -6.23 9.39 4.73
C LEU A 183 -5.18 8.35 4.34
N TYR A 184 -4.00 8.78 3.88
CA TYR A 184 -2.88 7.91 3.57
C TYR A 184 -2.40 7.14 4.80
N MET A 185 -2.26 7.78 5.96
CA MET A 185 -1.93 7.10 7.22
C MET A 185 -2.96 6.03 7.59
N ARG A 186 -4.25 6.35 7.48
CA ARG A 186 -5.33 5.38 7.73
C ARG A 186 -5.29 4.22 6.76
N LEU A 187 -5.03 4.48 5.47
CA LEU A 187 -4.84 3.45 4.45
C LEU A 187 -3.67 2.52 4.79
N ILE A 188 -2.53 3.06 5.25
CA ILE A 188 -1.39 2.25 5.69
C ILE A 188 -1.73 1.45 6.94
N ARG A 189 -2.52 2.02 7.87
CA ARG A 189 -3.00 1.31 9.07
C ARG A 189 -3.88 0.10 8.73
N GLU A 190 -4.60 0.08 7.61
CA GLU A 190 -5.39 -1.09 7.19
C GLU A 190 -4.54 -2.37 7.11
N LEU A 191 -3.23 -2.23 6.89
CA LEU A 191 -2.29 -3.37 6.83
C LEU A 191 -2.13 -4.07 8.17
N ASN A 192 -2.39 -3.38 9.29
CA ASN A 192 -2.23 -3.91 10.65
C ASN A 192 -0.85 -4.57 10.90
N ASP A 193 0.17 -4.10 10.18
CA ASP A 193 1.52 -4.64 10.18
C ASP A 193 2.49 -3.59 10.74
N GLY A 194 3.28 -3.98 11.75
CA GLY A 194 4.29 -3.12 12.34
C GLY A 194 5.43 -2.73 11.40
N HIS A 195 5.59 -3.39 10.24
CA HIS A 195 6.56 -3.03 9.19
C HIS A 195 6.03 -1.99 8.20
N ALA A 196 4.72 -1.75 8.18
CA ALA A 196 4.11 -0.75 7.34
C ALA A 196 4.13 0.61 8.04
N TYR A 197 5.01 1.52 7.60
CA TYR A 197 5.18 2.82 8.25
C TYR A 197 4.61 3.95 7.41
N ALA A 198 3.81 4.79 8.04
CA ALA A 198 3.45 6.11 7.55
C ALA A 198 4.26 7.17 8.32
N PRO A 199 4.48 8.38 7.77
CA PRO A 199 5.26 9.43 8.42
C PRO A 199 4.50 10.04 9.62
N ILE A 200 4.54 9.37 10.76
CA ILE A 200 3.86 9.75 12.02
C ILE A 200 4.30 11.14 12.51
N GLU A 201 5.46 11.62 12.06
CA GLU A 201 5.96 12.97 12.32
C GLU A 201 5.00 14.05 11.78
N MET A 202 4.13 13.74 10.81
CA MET A 202 3.09 14.67 10.38
C MET A 202 1.98 14.86 11.43
N LEU A 203 1.82 13.94 12.39
CA LEU A 203 0.91 14.09 13.51
C LEU A 203 1.53 14.97 14.59
N PHE A 204 2.77 14.69 14.98
CA PHE A 204 3.36 15.22 16.20
C PHE A 204 4.53 16.19 16.00
N GLY A 205 4.98 16.39 14.76
CA GLY A 205 6.19 17.14 14.42
C GLY A 205 7.43 16.26 14.27
N GLN A 206 8.46 16.82 13.64
CA GLN A 206 9.71 16.12 13.30
C GLN A 206 10.78 16.24 14.39
N ARG A 207 10.59 17.15 15.34
CA ARG A 207 11.53 17.31 16.45
C ARG A 207 11.14 16.35 17.57
N MET A 208 12.10 15.97 18.38
CA MET A 208 11.90 15.10 19.53
C MET A 208 12.57 15.75 20.73
N LEU A 209 11.93 15.66 21.90
CA LEU A 209 12.58 16.08 23.13
C LEU A 209 13.89 15.30 23.36
N PRO A 210 14.94 15.94 23.90
CA PRO A 210 16.24 15.31 24.18
C PRO A 210 16.15 14.44 25.44
N VAL A 211 15.20 13.50 25.44
CA VAL A 211 14.91 12.58 26.52
C VAL A 211 15.04 11.16 25.97
N TRP A 212 15.78 10.33 26.70
CA TRP A 212 15.72 8.90 26.52
C TRP A 212 14.57 8.34 27.35
N PRO A 213 13.47 7.88 26.74
CA PRO A 213 12.28 7.48 27.48
C PRO A 213 12.43 6.10 28.14
N LEU A 214 11.88 5.97 29.34
CA LEU A 214 11.46 4.70 29.94
C LEU A 214 9.94 4.57 29.81
N GLN A 215 9.45 3.34 29.71
CA GLN A 215 8.02 3.07 29.66
C GLN A 215 7.67 1.96 30.65
N ALA A 216 6.65 2.20 31.48
CA ALA A 216 6.12 1.23 32.42
C ALA A 216 4.60 1.41 32.52
N ASP A 217 3.83 0.33 32.45
CA ASP A 217 2.36 0.33 32.55
C ASP A 217 1.63 1.35 31.65
N GLY A 218 2.18 1.60 30.45
CA GLY A 218 1.62 2.57 29.50
C GLY A 218 1.94 4.03 29.81
N ARG A 219 2.66 4.31 30.90
CA ARG A 219 3.17 5.63 31.26
C ARG A 219 4.59 5.82 30.74
N LEU A 220 4.95 7.07 30.48
CA LEU A 220 6.25 7.45 29.94
C LEU A 220 7.03 8.23 30.99
N PHE A 221 8.29 7.86 31.19
CA PHE A 221 9.16 8.46 32.19
C PHE A 221 10.47 8.91 31.57
N VAL A 222 11.10 9.93 32.16
CA VAL A 222 12.46 10.34 31.82
C VAL A 222 13.43 9.26 32.29
N GLY A 223 14.12 8.61 31.35
CA GLY A 223 15.22 7.69 31.67
C GLY A 223 16.56 8.40 31.80
N TYR A 224 16.81 9.30 30.86
CA TYR A 224 17.96 10.18 30.84
C TYR A 224 17.61 11.45 30.05
N SER A 225 18.09 12.61 30.49
CA SER A 225 18.06 13.85 29.72
C SER A 225 19.36 14.62 29.93
N GLY A 226 19.74 15.40 28.91
CA GLY A 226 20.79 16.41 29.05
C GLY A 226 20.27 17.76 29.58
N ASP A 227 18.95 17.91 29.72
CA ASP A 227 18.33 19.10 30.30
C ASP A 227 18.27 18.96 31.83
N SER A 228 18.87 19.91 32.54
CA SER A 228 18.88 19.92 34.02
C SER A 228 17.51 20.10 34.65
N ALA A 229 16.50 20.54 33.89
CA ALA A 229 15.12 20.67 34.36
C ALA A 229 14.35 19.34 34.38
N LEU A 230 14.90 18.27 33.78
CA LEU A 230 14.26 16.95 33.69
C LEU A 230 15.07 15.90 34.46
N GLU A 231 14.48 15.32 35.48
CA GLU A 231 15.14 14.32 36.32
C GLU A 231 14.74 12.89 35.92
N ARG A 232 15.66 11.95 36.11
CA ARG A 232 15.36 10.53 35.87
C ARG A 232 14.23 10.08 36.80
N GLY A 233 13.17 9.54 36.22
CA GLY A 233 11.98 9.08 36.93
C GLY A 233 10.79 10.04 36.83
N ASP A 234 10.99 11.26 36.32
CA ASP A 234 9.89 12.19 36.05
C ASP A 234 8.91 11.58 35.06
N GLU A 235 7.62 11.69 35.36
CA GLU A 235 6.57 11.28 34.42
C GLU A 235 6.35 12.37 33.37
N VAL A 236 6.41 11.96 32.11
CA VAL A 236 5.99 12.80 30.99
C VAL A 236 4.47 12.67 30.85
N VAL A 237 3.74 13.67 31.31
CA VAL A 237 2.26 13.66 31.24
C VAL A 237 1.69 14.27 29.96
N ALA A 238 2.38 15.28 29.40
CA ALA A 238 1.95 15.99 28.21
C ALA A 238 3.13 16.63 27.46
N ILE A 239 3.02 16.76 26.14
CA ILE A 239 3.98 17.45 25.26
C ILE A 239 3.21 18.49 24.44
N ASP A 240 3.73 19.72 24.35
CA ASP A 240 3.05 20.86 23.71
C ASP A 240 1.65 21.16 24.28
N GLY A 241 1.36 20.71 25.51
CA GLY A 241 0.04 20.80 26.14
C GLY A 241 -0.92 19.66 25.76
N GLU A 242 -0.52 18.73 24.89
CA GLU A 242 -1.32 17.55 24.52
C GLU A 242 -1.00 16.38 25.46
N PRO A 243 -1.99 15.81 26.19
CA PRO A 243 -1.80 14.64 27.03
C PRO A 243 -1.28 13.44 26.26
N LEU A 244 -0.41 12.63 26.86
CA LEU A 244 0.10 11.41 26.20
C LEU A 244 -1.02 10.40 25.87
N SER A 245 -2.11 10.38 26.63
CA SER A 245 -3.28 9.54 26.35
C SER A 245 -3.92 9.90 25.01
N GLU A 246 -4.13 11.18 24.71
CA GLU A 246 -4.69 11.64 23.44
C GLU A 246 -3.76 11.31 22.27
N ARG A 247 -2.44 11.42 22.48
CA ARG A 247 -1.44 11.05 21.48
C ARG A 247 -1.43 9.55 21.20
N LEU A 248 -1.66 8.73 22.22
CA LEU A 248 -1.82 7.28 22.06
C LEU A 248 -3.08 6.95 21.23
N GLU A 249 -4.19 7.66 21.41
CA GLU A 249 -5.39 7.48 20.59
C GLU A 249 -5.13 7.86 19.12
N LEU A 250 -4.41 8.97 18.86
CA LEU A 250 -4.00 9.32 17.51
C LEU A 250 -3.11 8.25 16.88
N LEU A 251 -2.15 7.70 17.63
CA LEU A 251 -1.36 6.57 17.15
C LEU A 251 -2.24 5.35 16.87
N ARG A 252 -3.26 5.08 17.69
CA ARG A 252 -4.19 3.98 17.45
C ARG A 252 -5.01 4.17 16.18
N GLU A 253 -5.33 5.41 15.82
CA GLU A 253 -6.07 5.76 14.60
C GLU A 253 -5.20 5.77 13.34
N TYR A 254 -3.91 6.09 13.45
CA TYR A 254 -3.06 6.37 12.27
C TYR A 254 -1.83 5.48 12.11
N ALA A 255 -1.36 4.80 13.17
CA ALA A 255 -0.19 3.94 13.09
C ALA A 255 -0.59 2.49 12.81
N SER A 256 0.06 1.88 11.82
CA SER A 256 -0.05 0.44 11.56
C SER A 256 0.73 -0.34 12.61
N ARG A 257 0.02 -1.06 13.50
CA ARG A 257 0.60 -1.84 14.59
C ARG A 257 -0.26 -3.07 14.83
N SER A 258 0.36 -4.25 14.77
CA SER A 258 -0.33 -5.53 14.87
C SER A 258 -0.93 -5.85 16.25
N ASN A 259 -0.55 -5.11 17.30
CA ASN A 259 -1.09 -5.29 18.65
C ASN A 259 -0.78 -4.07 19.56
N GLU A 260 -1.45 -4.06 20.72
CA GLU A 260 -1.34 -3.01 21.74
C GLU A 260 0.09 -2.84 22.29
N ALA A 261 0.86 -3.92 22.43
CA ALA A 261 2.25 -3.82 22.89
C ALA A 261 3.14 -3.08 21.89
N SER A 262 2.97 -3.37 20.60
CA SER A 262 3.64 -2.68 19.49
C SER A 262 3.22 -1.20 19.41
N LEU A 263 1.94 -0.91 19.63
CA LEU A 263 1.42 0.46 19.71
C LEU A 263 2.04 1.25 20.86
N ARG A 264 2.08 0.67 22.06
CA ARG A 264 2.71 1.28 23.24
C ARG A 264 4.20 1.54 23.00
N ARG A 265 4.90 0.59 22.38
CA ARG A 265 6.30 0.76 21.99
C ARG A 265 6.48 1.91 20.99
N ALA A 266 5.53 2.13 20.08
CA ALA A 266 5.56 3.27 19.17
C ALA A 266 5.34 4.59 19.92
N ALA A 267 4.40 4.62 20.86
CA ALA A 267 4.13 5.79 21.71
C ALA A 267 5.34 6.20 22.56
N ARG A 268 6.24 5.26 22.90
CA ARG A 268 7.50 5.58 23.59
C ARG A 268 8.34 6.62 22.86
N TYR A 269 8.40 6.57 21.53
CA TYR A 269 9.21 7.49 20.72
C TYR A 269 8.36 8.61 20.14
N TYR A 270 7.25 8.28 19.49
CA TYR A 270 6.38 9.28 18.86
C TYR A 270 5.63 10.15 19.87
N GLY A 271 5.43 9.67 21.10
CA GLY A 271 4.88 10.46 22.20
C GLY A 271 5.78 11.64 22.60
N LEU A 272 7.09 11.58 22.31
CA LEU A 272 8.06 12.64 22.60
C LEU A 272 8.27 13.62 21.44
N CYS A 273 7.63 13.39 20.29
CA CYS A 273 7.72 14.30 19.16
C CYS A 273 7.08 15.65 19.49
N THR A 274 7.61 16.73 18.95
CA THR A 274 7.08 18.08 19.12
C THR A 274 7.08 18.83 17.80
N ARG A 275 6.08 19.71 17.66
CA ARG A 275 5.97 20.63 16.53
C ARG A 275 6.82 21.89 16.74
N ARG A 276 7.36 22.10 17.95
CA ARG A 276 8.00 23.35 18.38
C ARG A 276 9.50 23.38 18.23
#